data_AF-A0AA41UHT7-F1
#
_entry.id   AF-A0AA41UHT7-F1
#
_cell.length_a   1.000
_cell.length_b   1.000
_cell.length_c   1.000
_cell.angle_alpha   90.00
_cell.angle_beta   90.00
_cell.angle_gamma   90.00
#
_symmetry.space_group_name_H-M   'P 1'
#
loop_
_entity.id
_entity.type
_entity.pdbx_description
1 polymer ?
#
loop_
_entity_poly.entity_id
_entity_poly.type
_entity_poly.pdbx_seq_one_letter_code
_entity_poly.pdbx_strand_id
1 'polypeptide(L)'
;MESTKSKVTSKGQIVIPKQIRMRYGIKPATVIRWVQKDEGVLLIPDSENAVTAARGMLPKTTGLLAKLMAARRADRENEDRYGKNR
;
A
#
# COMPACT_ATOMS: atom_id res chain seq x y z
N MET A 1 -0.05 7.02 -26.55
CA MET A 1 0.59 7.46 -25.29
C MET A 1 0.39 8.97 -25.17
N GLU A 2 -0.34 9.44 -24.16
CA GLU A 2 -0.42 10.89 -23.91
C GLU A 2 0.88 11.35 -23.23
N SER A 3 1.60 12.27 -23.87
CA SER A 3 2.82 12.87 -23.32
C SER A 3 2.55 14.30 -22.90
N THR A 4 2.73 14.61 -21.61
CA THR A 4 2.64 15.97 -21.07
C THR A 4 4.01 16.42 -20.59
N LYS A 5 4.43 17.63 -20.95
CA LYS A 5 5.73 18.21 -20.56
C LYS A 5 5.52 19.22 -19.44
N SER A 6 6.45 19.25 -18.48
CA SER A 6 6.52 20.27 -17.43
C SER A 6 7.89 20.92 -17.41
N LYS A 7 7.96 22.19 -17.05
CA LYS A 7 9.22 22.91 -16.87
C LYS A 7 9.73 22.71 -15.44
N VAL A 8 11.04 22.55 -15.31
CA VAL A 8 11.72 22.52 -14.01
C VAL A 8 11.95 23.96 -13.54
N THR A 9 11.60 24.26 -12.30
CA THR A 9 11.88 25.57 -11.69
C THR A 9 13.36 25.69 -11.30
N SER A 10 13.83 26.90 -10.97
CA SER A 10 15.21 27.12 -10.51
C SER A 10 15.59 26.29 -9.28
N LYS A 11 14.61 25.87 -8.48
CA LYS A 11 14.80 25.02 -7.29
C LYS A 11 14.71 23.53 -7.58
N GLY A 12 14.65 23.11 -8.85
CA GLY A 12 14.51 21.70 -9.22
C GLY A 12 13.10 21.14 -9.05
N GLN A 13 12.08 21.97 -8.85
CA GLN A 13 10.71 21.51 -8.67
C GLN A 13 10.01 21.33 -10.02
N ILE A 14 9.16 20.31 -10.13
CA ILE A 14 8.30 20.09 -11.30
C ILE A 14 6.83 20.13 -10.90
N VAL A 15 6.02 20.80 -11.72
CA VAL A 15 4.56 20.77 -11.54
C VAL A 15 4.03 19.47 -12.14
N ILE A 16 3.37 18.66 -11.33
CA ILE A 16 2.69 17.44 -11.79
C ILE A 16 1.35 17.84 -12.41
N PRO A 17 1.08 17.60 -13.70
CA PRO A 17 -0.16 18.00 -14.35
C PRO A 17 -1.41 17.39 -13.68
N LYS A 18 -2.55 18.10 -13.74
CA LYS A 18 -3.81 17.69 -13.08
C LYS A 18 -4.24 16.26 -13.46
N GLN A 19 -4.11 15.89 -14.74
CA GLN A 19 -4.48 14.56 -15.23
C GLN A 19 -3.66 13.44 -14.55
N ILE A 20 -2.34 13.66 -14.39
CA ILE A 20 -1.44 12.71 -13.72
C ILE A 20 -1.76 12.63 -12.23
N ARG A 21 -1.97 13.79 -11.57
CA ARG A 21 -2.33 13.81 -10.14
C ARG A 21 -3.60 13.02 -9.86
N MET A 22 -4.64 13.21 -10.67
CA MET A 22 -5.91 12.50 -10.52
C MET A 22 -5.77 11.00 -10.79
N ARG A 23 -5.08 10.63 -11.88
CA ARG A 23 -4.92 9.22 -12.28
C ARG A 23 -4.19 8.40 -11.22
N TYR A 24 -3.17 8.97 -10.59
CA TYR A 24 -2.32 8.28 -9.61
C TYR A 24 -2.59 8.69 -8.16
N GLY A 25 -3.69 9.42 -7.89
CA GLY A 25 -4.08 9.79 -6.53
C GLY A 25 -3.08 10.66 -5.77
N ILE A 26 -2.26 11.45 -6.48
CA ILE A 26 -1.22 12.30 -5.87
C ILE A 26 -1.89 13.54 -5.24
N LYS A 27 -1.78 13.65 -3.92
CA LYS A 27 -2.33 14.73 -3.11
C LYS A 27 -1.20 15.62 -2.58
N PRO A 28 -1.52 16.82 -2.05
CA PRO A 28 -0.54 17.58 -1.27
C PRO A 28 0.07 16.69 -0.17
N ALA A 29 1.38 16.83 0.07
CA ALA A 29 2.16 16.02 1.01
C ALA A 29 2.32 14.52 0.68
N THR A 30 1.86 14.04 -0.49
CA THR A 30 2.20 12.68 -0.94
C THR A 30 3.71 12.54 -1.11
N VAL A 31 4.30 11.56 -0.43
CA VAL A 31 5.71 11.20 -0.58
C VAL A 31 5.89 10.49 -1.93
N ILE A 32 6.92 10.87 -2.67
CA ILE A 32 7.25 10.24 -3.95
C ILE A 32 8.57 9.50 -3.81
N ARG A 33 8.57 8.23 -4.18
CA ARG A 33 9.75 7.39 -4.32
C ARG A 33 10.32 7.52 -5.73
N TRP A 34 11.64 7.65 -5.80
CA TRP A 34 12.38 7.80 -7.05
C TRP A 34 13.12 6.51 -7.33
N VAL A 35 12.95 5.97 -8.54
CA VAL A 35 13.67 4.78 -9.00
C VAL A 35 14.39 5.13 -10.30
N GLN A 36 15.72 5.01 -10.30
CA GLN A 36 16.53 5.24 -11.48
C GLN A 36 16.46 4.02 -12.41
N LYS A 37 16.31 4.27 -13.72
CA LYS A 37 16.33 3.28 -14.80
C LYS A 37 17.21 3.80 -15.93
N ASP A 38 17.59 2.92 -16.86
CA ASP A 38 18.44 3.29 -18.00
C ASP A 38 17.80 4.36 -18.91
N GLU A 39 16.48 4.33 -19.03
CA GLU A 39 15.67 5.23 -19.87
C GLU A 39 15.21 6.51 -19.15
N GLY A 40 15.48 6.64 -17.85
CA GLY A 40 15.08 7.82 -17.06
C GLY A 40 14.72 7.49 -15.61
N VAL A 41 13.81 8.27 -15.03
CA VAL A 41 13.41 8.11 -13.62
C VAL A 41 11.94 7.78 -13.52
N LEU A 42 11.63 6.74 -12.74
CA LEU A 42 10.28 6.38 -12.36
C LEU A 42 9.91 7.05 -11.03
N LEU A 43 8.79 7.76 -11.05
CA LEU A 43 8.20 8.43 -9.89
C LEU A 43 7.02 7.60 -9.39
N ILE A 44 7.14 7.03 -8.19
CA ILE A 44 6.12 6.16 -7.60
C ILE A 44 5.56 6.89 -6.36
N PRO A 45 4.25 7.22 -6.32
CA PRO A 45 3.64 7.70 -5.10
C PRO A 45 3.75 6.65 -4.00
N ASP A 46 4.38 7.00 -2.89
CA ASP A 46 4.32 6.19 -1.68
C ASP A 46 2.95 6.43 -1.08
N SER A 47 2.04 5.47 -1.25
CA SER A 47 0.75 5.54 -0.58
C SER A 47 0.98 5.60 0.92
N GLU A 48 0.31 6.50 1.64
CA GLU A 48 0.22 6.39 3.09
C GLU A 48 -0.17 4.96 3.42
N ASN A 49 0.73 4.25 4.13
CA ASN A 49 0.67 2.84 4.48
C ASN A 49 -0.72 2.23 4.25
N ALA A 50 -0.90 1.41 3.21
CA ALA A 50 -2.15 0.73 2.94
C ALA A 50 -2.69 0.00 4.20
N VAL A 51 -1.78 -0.46 5.07
CA VAL A 51 -2.06 -1.01 6.39
C VAL A 51 -2.69 0.02 7.34
N THR A 52 -2.18 1.25 7.39
CA THR A 52 -2.74 2.36 8.19
C THR A 52 -4.08 2.82 7.62
N ALA A 53 -4.20 2.95 6.30
CA ALA A 53 -5.45 3.32 5.64
C ALA A 53 -6.54 2.25 5.84
N ALA A 54 -6.17 0.96 5.84
CA ALA A 54 -7.07 -0.16 6.10
C ALA A 54 -7.36 -0.37 7.60
N ARG A 55 -6.56 0.23 8.50
CA ARG A 55 -6.71 0.05 9.94
C ARG A 55 -8.02 0.68 10.42
N GLY A 56 -8.97 -0.17 10.82
CA GLY A 56 -10.29 0.26 11.28
C GLY A 56 -11.38 0.30 10.21
N MET A 57 -11.08 -0.06 8.95
CA MET A 57 -12.10 -0.17 7.89
C MET A 57 -13.08 -1.34 8.11
N LEU A 58 -12.69 -2.35 8.88
CA LEU A 58 -13.54 -3.52 9.13
C LEU A 58 -14.55 -3.23 10.25
N PRO A 59 -15.86 -3.49 10.05
CA PRO A 59 -16.87 -3.34 11.10
C PRO A 59 -16.55 -4.23 12.30
N LYS A 60 -16.60 -3.67 13.51
CA LYS A 60 -16.42 -4.41 14.77
C LYS A 60 -17.42 -5.57 14.94
N THR A 61 -18.55 -5.49 14.24
CA THR A 61 -19.65 -6.47 14.27
C THR A 61 -19.38 -7.75 13.48
N THR A 62 -18.34 -7.78 12.64
CA THR A 62 -18.07 -8.91 11.74
C THR A 62 -17.60 -10.18 12.49
N GLY A 63 -17.23 -10.06 13.78
CA GLY A 63 -16.75 -11.19 14.59
C GLY A 63 -15.46 -11.82 14.05
N LEU A 64 -14.75 -11.13 13.15
CA LEU A 64 -13.59 -11.67 12.43
C LEU A 64 -12.46 -12.08 13.39
N LEU A 65 -12.27 -11.32 14.47
CA LEU A 65 -11.31 -11.66 15.52
C LEU A 65 -11.67 -12.98 16.20
N ALA A 66 -12.94 -13.22 16.50
CA ALA A 66 -13.39 -14.47 17.12
C ALA A 66 -13.18 -15.67 16.19
N LYS A 67 -13.49 -15.51 14.89
CA LYS A 67 -13.22 -16.55 13.86
C LYS A 67 -11.73 -16.85 13.72
N LEU A 68 -10.88 -15.81 13.69
CA LEU A 68 -9.42 -15.96 13.65
C LEU A 68 -8.90 -16.71 14.88
N MET A 69 -9.38 -16.37 16.07
CA MET A 69 -8.99 -17.02 17.31
C MET A 69 -9.45 -18.48 17.39
N ALA A 70 -10.61 -18.80 16.83
CA ALA A 70 -11.09 -20.18 16.74
C ALA A 70 -10.22 -21.02 15.80
N ALA A 71 -9.89 -20.49 14.62
CA ALA A 71 -8.98 -21.16 13.67
C ALA A 71 -7.61 -21.44 14.29
N ARG A 72 -7.02 -20.45 14.98
CA ARG A 72 -5.74 -20.59 15.70
C ARG A 72 -5.75 -21.67 16.79
N ARG A 73 -6.89 -21.91 17.44
CA ARG A 73 -7.03 -22.99 18.43
C ARG A 73 -7.09 -24.35 17.76
N ALA A 74 -7.89 -24.46 16.69
CA ALA A 74 -8.00 -25.69 15.92
C ALA A 74 -6.65 -26.12 15.31
N ASP A 75 -5.87 -25.17 14.78
CA ASP A 75 -4.53 -25.45 14.26
C ASP A 75 -3.61 -26.01 15.35
N ARG A 76 -3.62 -25.42 16.55
CA ARG A 76 -2.82 -25.88 17.69
C ARG A 76 -3.25 -27.28 18.16
N GLU A 77 -4.55 -27.54 18.23
CA GLU A 77 -5.08 -28.86 18.59
C GLU A 77 -4.76 -29.94 17.55
N ASN A 78 -4.63 -29.56 16.29
CA ASN A 78 -4.20 -30.45 15.22
C ASN A 78 -2.70 -30.74 15.34
N GLU A 79 -1.87 -29.72 15.56
CA GLU A 79 -0.42 -29.88 15.80
C GLU A 79 -0.15 -30.80 17.00
N ASP A 80 -0.87 -30.62 18.12
CA ASP A 80 -0.75 -31.48 19.31
C ASP A 80 -1.21 -32.92 19.05
N ARG A 81 -2.22 -33.11 18.19
CA ARG A 81 -2.69 -34.45 17.76
C ARG A 81 -1.67 -35.16 16.87
N TYR A 82 -1.07 -34.45 15.91
CA TYR A 82 -0.03 -35.01 15.04
C TYR A 82 1.28 -35.25 15.80
N GLY A 83 1.59 -34.46 16.84
CA GLY A 83 2.77 -34.64 17.70
C GLY A 83 2.69 -35.84 18.66
N LYS A 84 1.49 -36.30 19.02
CA LYS A 84 1.27 -37.46 19.91
C LYS A 84 1.30 -38.84 19.23
N ASN A 85 1.26 -38.88 17.90
CA ASN A 85 1.29 -40.10 17.08
C ASN A 85 2.68 -40.43 16.49
N ARG A 86 3.75 -39.78 17.00
CA ARG A 86 5.16 -40.11 16.77
C ARG A 86 5.76 -40.69 18.05
#